data_AF-A0A948GD94-F1
#
_entry.id   AF-A0A948GD94-F1
#
_cell.length_a   1.000
_cell.length_b   1.000
_cell.length_c   1.000
_cell.angle_alpha   90.00
_cell.angle_beta   90.00
_cell.angle_gamma   90.00
#
_symmetry.space_group_name_H-M   'P 1'
#
loop_
_entity.id
_entity.type
_entity.pdbx_description
1 polymer ?
#
loop_
_entity_poly.entity_id
_entity_poly.type
_entity_poly.pdbx_seq_one_letter_code
_entity_poly.pdbx_strand_id
1 'polypeptide(L)'
;MREDIDFDASLVTSYGYEIYRGDERLYWYDDFPHPQDSSLASTFPHHKHVPPDIKRHRIPATGLSFSQPNLPSIIEEILAIKS
;
A
#
# COMPACT_ATOMS: atom_id res chain seq x y z
N MET A 1 -10.66 3.08 6.26
CA MET A 1 -9.37 3.19 5.57
C MET A 1 -9.52 4.23 4.47
N ARG A 2 -8.55 5.12 4.27
CA ARG A 2 -8.62 6.29 3.37
C ARG A 2 -7.20 6.75 3.01
N GLU A 3 -7.06 7.54 1.95
CA GLU A 3 -5.86 8.32 1.64
C GLU A 3 -6.13 9.77 2.09
N ASP A 4 -5.31 10.28 3.00
CA ASP A 4 -5.41 11.63 3.53
C ASP A 4 -4.47 12.56 2.77
N ILE A 5 -5.02 13.63 2.20
CA ILE A 5 -4.29 14.59 1.37
C ILE A 5 -4.27 15.94 2.09
N ASP A 6 -3.07 16.49 2.27
CA ASP A 6 -2.88 17.88 2.66
C ASP A 6 -2.66 18.70 1.40
N PHE A 7 -3.63 19.57 1.09
CA PHE A 7 -3.60 20.39 -0.12
C PHE A 7 -2.51 21.48 -0.04
N ASP A 8 -2.32 22.08 1.13
CA ASP A 8 -1.34 23.14 1.33
C ASP A 8 0.08 22.58 1.22
N ALA A 9 0.30 21.37 1.76
CA ALA A 9 1.57 20.66 1.62
C ALA A 9 1.74 19.99 0.24
N SER A 10 0.66 19.80 -0.53
CA SER A 10 0.63 19.05 -1.78
C SER A 10 1.15 17.61 -1.63
N LEU A 11 0.81 16.95 -0.51
CA LEU A 11 1.27 15.61 -0.18
C LEU A 11 0.14 14.72 0.36
N VAL A 12 0.30 13.42 0.16
CA VAL A 12 -0.40 12.41 0.94
C VAL A 12 0.26 12.34 2.32
N THR A 13 -0.54 12.38 3.39
CA THR A 13 -0.05 12.39 4.77
C THR A 13 -0.26 11.06 5.48
N SER A 14 -1.25 10.28 5.03
CA SER A 14 -1.37 8.87 5.35
C SER A 14 -2.21 8.15 4.32
N TYR A 15 -2.07 6.83 4.24
CA TYR A 15 -2.97 6.02 3.42
C TYR A 15 -3.17 4.62 3.95
N GLY A 16 -4.24 4.00 3.48
CA GLY A 16 -4.36 2.55 3.47
C GLY A 16 -5.28 2.12 2.33
N TYR A 17 -5.01 0.94 1.77
CA TYR A 17 -5.85 0.32 0.76
C TYR A 17 -6.05 -1.16 1.05
N GLU A 18 -7.30 -1.63 1.10
CA GLU A 18 -7.61 -3.06 1.19
C GLU A 18 -8.22 -3.55 -0.12
N ILE A 19 -7.68 -4.64 -0.66
CA ILE A 19 -8.17 -5.22 -1.91
C ILE A 19 -8.91 -6.51 -1.61
N TYR A 20 -10.16 -6.57 -2.08
CA TYR A 20 -11.08 -7.68 -1.85
C TYR A 20 -11.55 -8.31 -3.17
N ARG A 21 -11.84 -9.61 -3.12
CA ARG A 21 -12.59 -10.35 -4.14
C ARG A 21 -13.77 -11.04 -3.45
N GLY A 22 -14.96 -10.45 -3.58
CA GLY A 22 -16.09 -10.82 -2.73
C GLY A 22 -15.75 -10.54 -1.26
N ASP A 23 -15.90 -11.54 -0.41
CA ASP A 23 -15.59 -11.45 1.02
C ASP A 23 -14.11 -11.79 1.35
N GLU A 24 -13.32 -12.22 0.36
CA GLU A 24 -11.91 -12.56 0.54
C GLU A 24 -11.03 -11.31 0.42
N ARG A 25 -10.27 -10.99 1.48
CA ARG A 25 -9.22 -9.97 1.42
C ARG A 25 -7.96 -10.55 0.80
N LEU A 26 -7.62 -10.10 -0.40
CA LEU A 26 -6.46 -10.59 -1.17
C LEU A 26 -5.15 -10.03 -0.62
N TYR A 27 -5.09 -8.72 -0.38
CA TYR A 27 -3.93 -7.99 0.14
C TYR A 27 -4.32 -6.59 0.60
N TRP A 28 -3.41 -5.90 1.29
CA TRP A 28 -3.56 -4.49 1.60
C TRP A 28 -2.23 -3.75 1.58
N TYR A 29 -2.31 -2.43 1.56
CA TYR A 29 -1.20 -1.51 1.68
C TYR A 29 -1.44 -0.58 2.87
N ASP A 30 -0.38 -0.25 3.60
CA ASP A 30 -0.39 0.82 4.59
C ASP A 30 1.00 1.46 4.71
N ASP A 31 1.08 2.54 5.49
CA ASP A 31 2.24 3.37 5.73
C ASP A 31 2.79 3.22 7.15
N PHE A 32 2.40 2.17 7.89
CA PHE A 32 2.89 1.97 9.24
C PHE A 32 4.40 1.63 9.21
N PRO A 33 5.26 2.44 9.87
CA PRO A 33 6.69 2.29 9.71
C PRO A 33 7.22 1.01 10.40
N HIS A 34 8.06 0.28 9.66
CA HIS A 34 8.80 -0.89 10.17
C HIS A 34 10.33 -0.68 10.08
N PRO A 35 10.91 0.23 10.88
CA PRO A 35 12.31 0.64 10.70
C PRO A 35 13.34 -0.46 11.03
N GLN A 36 12.93 -1.51 11.77
CA GLN A 36 13.80 -2.65 12.06
C GLN A 36 13.77 -3.74 10.98
N ASP A 37 12.88 -3.65 9.99
CA ASP A 37 12.78 -4.60 8.89
C ASP A 37 13.53 -4.07 7.67
N SER A 38 14.79 -4.52 7.52
CA SER A 38 15.63 -4.09 6.40
C SER A 38 15.10 -4.53 5.04
N SER A 39 14.22 -5.52 4.98
CA SER A 39 13.63 -5.98 3.72
C SER A 39 12.63 -4.97 3.13
N LEU A 40 12.10 -4.06 3.96
CA LEU A 40 11.13 -3.02 3.57
C LEU A 40 11.78 -1.65 3.31
N ALA A 41 13.10 -1.54 3.51
CA ALA A 41 13.80 -0.25 3.48
C ALA A 41 13.71 0.48 2.13
N SER A 42 13.57 -0.25 1.02
CA SER A 42 13.54 0.33 -0.33
C SER A 42 12.31 1.21 -0.60
N THR A 43 11.23 1.03 0.16
CA THR A 43 9.99 1.80 0.03
C THR A 43 9.53 2.38 1.35
N PHE A 44 10.39 2.45 2.38
CA PHE A 44 10.00 2.91 3.71
C PHE A 44 9.22 4.25 3.67
N PRO A 45 8.07 4.38 4.35
CA PRO A 45 7.41 3.38 5.22
C PRO A 45 6.44 2.44 4.49
N HIS A 46 6.29 2.62 3.18
CA HIS A 46 5.30 1.97 2.33
C HIS A 46 5.56 0.47 2.20
N HIS A 47 4.54 -0.33 2.50
CA HIS A 47 4.63 -1.77 2.32
C HIS A 47 3.27 -2.39 1.98
N LYS A 48 3.35 -3.60 1.42
CA LYS A 48 2.20 -4.40 1.02
C LYS A 48 2.15 -5.66 1.87
N HIS A 49 0.98 -5.99 2.34
CA HIS A 49 0.68 -7.23 3.04
C HIS A 49 0.13 -8.27 2.07
N VAL A 50 0.80 -9.41 1.94
CA VAL A 50 0.45 -10.47 0.96
C VAL A 50 0.45 -11.86 1.60
N PRO A 51 -0.36 -12.83 1.13
CA PRO A 51 -0.29 -14.22 1.61
C PRO A 51 1.07 -14.89 1.32
N PRO A 52 1.46 -15.96 2.04
CA PRO A 52 0.82 -16.55 3.22
C PRO A 52 1.08 -15.75 4.52
N ASP A 53 0.34 -16.03 5.60
CA ASP A 53 0.34 -15.25 6.86
C ASP A 53 0.34 -13.74 6.63
N ILE A 54 -0.69 -13.26 5.96
CA ILE A 54 -0.79 -11.89 5.44
C ILE A 54 -0.59 -10.79 6.50
N LYS A 55 -0.80 -11.09 7.79
CA LYS A 55 -0.54 -10.15 8.90
C LYS A 55 0.96 -9.97 9.20
N ARG A 56 1.79 -10.91 8.78
CA ARG A 56 3.24 -10.93 9.01
C ARG A 56 4.08 -10.90 7.75
N HIS A 57 3.52 -11.27 6.61
CA HIS A 57 4.22 -11.25 5.34
C HIS A 57 4.03 -9.92 4.63
N ARG A 58 5.10 -9.12 4.65
CA ARG A 58 5.18 -7.79 4.07
C ARG A 58 6.21 -7.80 2.96
N ILE A 59 5.95 -7.03 1.91
CA ILE A 59 6.90 -6.75 0.84
C ILE A 59 6.94 -5.25 0.57
N PRO A 60 8.03 -4.73 -0.02
CA PRO A 60 8.09 -3.34 -0.47
C PRO A 60 6.89 -2.98 -1.38
N ALA A 61 6.30 -1.81 -1.15
CA ALA A 61 5.21 -1.28 -1.96
C ALA A 61 5.74 -0.35 -3.05
N THR A 62 6.41 -0.92 -4.05
CA THR A 62 6.95 -0.14 -5.17
C THR A 62 5.85 0.64 -5.88
N GLY A 63 6.06 1.94 -6.06
CA GLY A 63 5.12 2.82 -6.74
C GLY A 63 4.20 3.61 -5.80
N LEU A 64 4.10 3.22 -4.53
CA LEU A 64 3.42 4.04 -3.52
C LEU A 64 4.36 5.12 -2.99
N SER A 65 3.83 6.31 -2.76
CA SER A 65 4.58 7.47 -2.29
C SER A 65 3.67 8.47 -1.57
N PHE A 66 4.27 9.33 -0.76
CA PHE A 66 3.59 10.52 -0.23
C PHE A 66 3.55 11.69 -1.23
N SER A 67 4.40 11.67 -2.25
CA SER A 67 4.56 12.78 -3.20
C SER A 67 3.74 12.64 -4.49
N GLN A 68 2.93 11.58 -4.61
CA GLN A 68 2.05 11.37 -5.76
C GLN A 68 0.79 10.60 -5.33
N PRO A 69 -0.32 10.70 -6.08
CA PRO A 69 -1.53 9.92 -5.79
C PRO A 69 -1.27 8.41 -5.92
N ASN A 70 -1.66 7.63 -4.92
CA ASN A 70 -1.46 6.18 -4.93
C ASN A 70 -2.60 5.43 -5.65
N LEU A 71 -3.81 5.98 -5.64
CA LEU A 71 -5.01 5.32 -6.17
C LEU A 71 -4.90 4.91 -7.65
N PRO A 72 -4.34 5.71 -8.58
CA PRO A 72 -4.19 5.30 -9.98
C PRO A 72 -3.37 4.02 -10.14
N SER A 73 -2.21 3.92 -9.46
CA SER A 73 -1.34 2.73 -9.54
C SER A 73 -2.04 1.48 -9.01
N ILE A 74 -2.84 1.62 -7.96
CA ILE A 74 -3.61 0.51 -7.38
C ILE A 74 -4.70 0.04 -8.33
N ILE A 75 -5.41 0.97 -8.99
CA ILE A 75 -6.42 0.63 -10.00
C ILE A 75 -5.76 -0.12 -11.17
N GLU A 76 -4.64 0.36 -11.68
CA GLU A 76 -3.88 -0.30 -12.75
C GLU A 76 -3.47 -1.73 -12.37
N GLU A 77 -2.97 -1.92 -11.14
CA GLU A 77 -2.64 -3.24 -10.62
C GLU A 77 -3.84 -4.18 -10.61
N ILE A 78 -4.98 -3.72 -10.08
CA ILE A 78 -6.21 -4.53 -9.99
C ILE A 78 -6.71 -4.90 -11.39
N LEU A 79 -6.67 -3.97 -12.34
CA LEU A 79 -7.06 -4.24 -13.73
C LEU A 79 -6.13 -5.23 -14.43
N ALA A 80 -4.87 -5.33 -14.01
CA ALA A 80 -3.93 -6.33 -14.51
C ALA A 80 -4.15 -7.73 -13.92
N ILE A 81 -4.84 -7.85 -12.78
CA ILE A 81 -5.25 -9.14 -12.22
C ILE A 81 -6.34 -9.72 -13.12
N LYS A 82 -5.96 -10.72 -13.93
CA LYS A 82 -6.93 -11.46 -14.74
C LYS A 82 -8.00 -12.09 -13.84
N SER A 83 -9.26 -11.92 -14.25
CA SER A 83 -10.45 -12.55 -13.67
C SER A 83 -10.35 -14.07 -13.68
#